data_AF-A0A959VGR8-F1
#
_entry.id   AF-A0A959VGR8-F1
#
_cell.length_a   1.000
_cell.length_b   1.000
_cell.length_c   1.000
_cell.angle_alpha   90.00
_cell.angle_beta   90.00
_cell.angle_gamma   90.00
#
_symmetry.space_group_name_H-M   'P 1'
#
loop_
_entity.id
_entity.type
_entity.pdbx_description
1 polymer ?
#
loop_
_entity_poly.entity_id
_entity_poly.type
_entity_poly.pdbx_seq_one_letter_code
_entity_poly.pdbx_strand_id
1 'polypeptide(L)'
;MPYLYALLFMVAWHHVQYWLCVIALVMVFSACSTSTHDVVHRSLGLTARQTEWLLCLLGLPVLESGHAYRLTHLNHHKRFPHDDDLEGEAAHMPIWKVILVGPLFLPKLWLYGWQAAKDRPDQRRWLILEALFPIVGVVCGWLLLPVTSGLLAFSVTVLLSSFFYPLFAVHLPHRHFEEPRVKQAWTCRGRWIPRIFLPLAYHLEHHLYPLVPSHNLPKLAERLEPTLLAAGVEPIHVP
;
A
#
# COMPACT_ATOMS: atom_id res chain seq x y z
N MET A 1 1.48 -11.33 -7.58
CA MET A 1 0.37 -11.84 -8.43
C MET A 1 -0.98 -11.25 -7.99
N PRO A 2 -1.17 -9.91 -7.93
CA PRO A 2 -2.40 -9.32 -7.41
C PRO A 2 -3.64 -9.66 -8.27
N TYR A 3 -3.48 -9.74 -9.58
CA TYR A 3 -4.55 -10.12 -10.52
C TYR A 3 -5.13 -11.52 -10.28
N LEU A 4 -4.30 -12.49 -9.87
CA LEU A 4 -4.78 -13.84 -9.55
C LEU A 4 -5.68 -13.82 -8.32
N TYR A 5 -5.36 -13.01 -7.32
CA TYR A 5 -6.19 -12.87 -6.13
C TYR A 5 -7.48 -12.09 -6.42
N ALA A 6 -7.44 -11.10 -7.32
CA ALA A 6 -8.66 -10.43 -7.79
C ALA A 6 -9.60 -11.41 -8.52
N LEU A 7 -9.04 -12.26 -9.40
CA LEU A 7 -9.80 -13.32 -10.06
C LEU A 7 -10.34 -14.33 -9.05
N LEU A 8 -9.53 -14.75 -8.08
CA LEU A 8 -9.95 -15.64 -7.00
C LEU A 8 -11.14 -15.07 -6.22
N PHE A 9 -11.12 -13.77 -5.91
CA PHE A 9 -12.25 -13.11 -5.26
C PHE A 9 -13.53 -13.25 -6.11
N MET A 10 -13.46 -12.91 -7.39
CA MET A 10 -14.64 -12.94 -8.28
C MET A 10 -15.20 -14.36 -8.45
N VAL A 11 -14.33 -15.37 -8.57
CA VAL A 11 -14.73 -16.78 -8.64
C VAL A 11 -15.33 -17.25 -7.31
N ALA A 12 -14.69 -16.94 -6.19
CA ALA A 12 -15.19 -17.26 -4.86
C ALA A 12 -16.55 -16.62 -4.59
N TRP A 13 -16.74 -15.37 -5.00
CA TRP A 13 -18.00 -14.65 -4.88
C TRP A 13 -19.12 -15.35 -5.66
N HIS A 14 -18.85 -15.75 -6.90
CA HIS A 14 -19.80 -16.48 -7.73
C HIS A 14 -20.24 -17.81 -7.09
N HIS A 15 -19.32 -18.49 -6.42
CA HIS A 15 -19.59 -19.74 -5.70
C HIS A 15 -20.01 -19.54 -4.23
N VAL A 16 -20.32 -18.31 -3.81
CA VAL A 16 -20.81 -17.99 -2.45
C VAL A 16 -19.79 -18.37 -1.35
N GLN A 17 -18.49 -18.39 -1.69
CA GLN A 17 -17.40 -18.71 -0.78
C GLN A 17 -16.84 -17.43 -0.14
N TYR A 18 -17.65 -16.80 0.72
CA TYR A 18 -17.30 -15.49 1.30
C TYR A 18 -16.01 -15.47 2.11
N TRP A 19 -15.68 -16.55 2.82
CA TRP A 19 -14.40 -16.68 3.53
C TRP A 19 -13.20 -16.58 2.57
N LEU A 20 -13.31 -17.20 1.40
CA LEU A 20 -12.27 -17.14 0.38
C LEU A 20 -12.20 -15.75 -0.27
N CYS A 21 -13.32 -15.03 -0.35
CA CYS A 21 -13.33 -13.63 -0.77
C CYS A 21 -12.51 -12.75 0.18
N VAL A 22 -12.68 -12.91 1.49
CA VAL A 22 -11.90 -12.17 2.51
C VAL A 22 -10.41 -12.47 2.38
N ILE A 23 -10.03 -13.75 2.26
CA ILE A 23 -8.63 -14.15 2.07
C ILE A 23 -8.08 -13.54 0.78
N ALA A 24 -8.81 -13.66 -0.33
CA ALA A 24 -8.41 -13.11 -1.62
C ALA A 24 -8.19 -11.59 -1.55
N LEU A 25 -9.09 -10.87 -0.88
CA LEU A 25 -9.01 -9.42 -0.69
C LEU A 25 -7.73 -9.01 0.06
N VAL A 26 -7.45 -9.67 1.20
CA VAL A 26 -6.20 -9.44 1.96
C VAL A 26 -4.97 -9.70 1.09
N MET A 27 -4.99 -10.76 0.30
CA MET A 27 -3.88 -11.13 -0.57
C MET A 27 -3.72 -10.17 -1.77
N VAL A 28 -4.80 -9.61 -2.33
CA VAL A 28 -4.72 -8.56 -3.35
C VAL A 28 -3.99 -7.34 -2.78
N PHE A 29 -4.45 -6.81 -1.64
CA PHE A 29 -3.83 -5.63 -1.03
C PHE A 29 -2.39 -5.89 -0.60
N SER A 30 -2.11 -7.05 0.01
CA SER A 30 -0.73 -7.38 0.42
C SER A 30 0.21 -7.50 -0.79
N ALA A 31 -0.23 -8.17 -1.86
CA ALA A 31 0.57 -8.34 -3.07
C ALA A 31 0.78 -7.01 -3.80
N CYS A 32 -0.26 -6.18 -3.94
CA CYS A 32 -0.18 -4.84 -4.52
C CYS A 32 0.75 -3.95 -3.70
N SER A 33 0.55 -3.86 -2.39
CA SER A 33 1.39 -3.07 -1.49
C SER A 33 2.85 -3.50 -1.62
N THR A 34 3.16 -4.78 -1.41
CA THR A 34 4.54 -5.31 -1.50
C THR A 34 5.20 -5.01 -2.84
N SER A 35 4.52 -5.33 -3.93
CA SER A 35 5.09 -5.17 -5.27
C SER A 35 5.28 -3.70 -5.62
N THR A 36 4.34 -2.85 -5.20
CA THR A 36 4.40 -1.41 -5.49
C THR A 36 5.54 -0.75 -4.73
N HIS A 37 5.79 -1.11 -3.46
CA HIS A 37 6.94 -0.63 -2.68
C HIS A 37 8.27 -0.86 -3.42
N ASP A 38 8.48 -2.06 -3.95
CA ASP A 38 9.70 -2.37 -4.69
C ASP A 38 9.84 -1.54 -5.98
N VAL A 39 8.72 -1.28 -6.65
CA VAL A 39 8.69 -0.51 -7.90
C VAL A 39 8.87 0.99 -7.65
N VAL A 40 8.26 1.55 -6.61
CA VAL A 40 8.40 3.00 -6.28
C VAL A 40 9.83 3.34 -5.91
N HIS A 41 10.52 2.46 -5.18
CA HIS A 41 11.93 2.63 -4.81
C HIS A 41 12.92 2.14 -5.86
N ARG A 42 12.42 1.63 -7.01
CA ARG A 42 13.23 1.11 -8.12
C ARG A 42 14.23 0.02 -7.69
N SER A 43 13.87 -0.79 -6.70
CA SER A 43 14.75 -1.83 -6.13
C SER A 43 14.86 -3.07 -7.03
N LEU A 44 14.01 -3.19 -8.05
CA LEU A 44 13.93 -4.35 -8.94
C LEU A 44 14.81 -4.27 -10.20
N GLY A 45 15.57 -3.20 -10.40
CA GLY A 45 16.42 -3.03 -11.59
C GLY A 45 15.66 -2.82 -12.91
N LEU A 46 14.40 -2.37 -12.82
CA LEU A 46 13.56 -2.07 -13.99
C LEU A 46 14.03 -0.80 -14.72
N THR A 47 13.83 -0.76 -16.03
CA THR A 47 13.98 0.47 -16.81
C THR A 47 12.91 1.48 -16.42
N ALA A 48 13.15 2.78 -16.66
CA ALA A 48 12.18 3.84 -16.35
C ALA A 48 10.79 3.56 -16.98
N ARG A 49 10.75 3.10 -18.24
CA ARG A 49 9.50 2.77 -18.92
C ARG A 49 8.78 1.58 -18.25
N GLN A 50 9.51 0.54 -17.87
CA GLN A 50 8.93 -0.60 -17.16
C GLN A 50 8.38 -0.18 -15.80
N THR A 51 9.08 0.72 -15.09
CA THR A 51 8.59 1.27 -13.81
C THR A 51 7.26 1.98 -13.97
N GLU A 52 7.10 2.91 -14.92
CA GLU A 52 5.81 3.63 -15.09
C GLU A 52 4.65 2.67 -15.41
N TRP A 53 4.86 1.73 -16.34
CA TRP A 53 3.83 0.75 -16.68
C TRP A 53 3.48 -0.16 -15.51
N LEU A 54 4.50 -0.62 -14.78
CA LEU A 54 4.26 -1.53 -13.66
C LEU A 54 3.57 -0.83 -12.48
N LEU A 55 3.84 0.46 -12.23
CA LEU A 55 3.07 1.26 -11.25
C LEU A 55 1.60 1.33 -11.62
N CYS A 56 1.31 1.64 -12.89
CA CYS A 56 -0.05 1.68 -13.41
C CYS A 56 -0.75 0.33 -13.29
N LEU A 57 -0.06 -0.75 -13.67
CA LEU A 57 -0.61 -2.11 -13.59
C LEU A 57 -0.74 -2.61 -12.14
N LEU A 58 0.05 -2.14 -11.18
CA LEU A 58 -0.08 -2.56 -9.78
C LEU A 58 -1.18 -1.78 -9.05
N GLY A 59 -1.51 -0.57 -9.48
CA GLY A 59 -2.65 0.20 -8.96
C GLY A 59 -4.01 -0.35 -9.42
N LEU A 60 -4.08 -0.93 -10.63
CA LEU A 60 -5.36 -1.39 -11.21
C LEU A 60 -6.12 -2.43 -10.37
N PRO A 61 -5.52 -3.50 -9.80
CA PRO A 61 -6.26 -4.49 -9.00
C PRO A 61 -6.86 -3.93 -7.71
N VAL A 62 -6.32 -2.83 -7.18
CA VAL A 62 -6.87 -2.12 -6.02
C VAL A 62 -7.65 -0.86 -6.41
N LEU A 63 -7.78 -0.57 -7.71
CA LEU A 63 -8.46 0.62 -8.24
C LEU A 63 -7.87 1.95 -7.71
N GLU A 64 -6.55 1.97 -7.48
CA GLU A 64 -5.82 3.12 -6.95
C GLU A 64 -4.73 3.61 -7.90
N SER A 65 -4.21 4.81 -7.65
CA SER A 65 -3.16 5.44 -8.45
C SER A 65 -1.77 5.08 -7.93
N GLY A 66 -1.05 4.24 -8.67
CA GLY A 66 0.36 3.91 -8.38
C GLY A 66 1.29 5.12 -8.53
N HIS A 67 0.98 6.05 -9.43
CA HIS A 67 1.78 7.26 -9.62
C HIS A 67 1.56 8.30 -8.51
N ALA A 68 0.33 8.49 -8.04
CA ALA A 68 0.05 9.32 -6.87
C ALA A 68 0.76 8.73 -5.64
N TYR A 69 0.62 7.42 -5.42
CA TYR A 69 1.28 6.72 -4.33
C TYR A 69 2.79 6.89 -4.36
N ARG A 70 3.44 6.74 -5.52
CA ARG A 70 4.89 6.98 -5.63
C ARG A 70 5.29 8.39 -5.16
N LEU A 71 4.54 9.41 -5.57
CA LEU A 71 4.87 10.80 -5.26
C LEU A 71 4.70 11.11 -3.78
N THR A 72 3.65 10.57 -3.15
CA THR A 72 3.41 10.75 -1.71
C THR A 72 4.37 9.90 -0.88
N HIS A 73 4.63 8.66 -1.29
CA HIS A 73 5.45 7.73 -0.52
C HIS A 73 6.93 8.14 -0.50
N LEU A 74 7.45 8.64 -1.62
CA LEU A 74 8.80 9.20 -1.64
C LEU A 74 8.90 10.50 -0.82
N ASN A 75 7.82 11.28 -0.73
CA ASN A 75 7.77 12.43 0.16
C ASN A 75 7.75 11.99 1.63
N HIS A 76 6.98 10.97 1.97
CA HIS A 76 6.90 10.36 3.29
C HIS A 76 8.27 9.92 3.80
N HIS A 77 9.01 9.12 3.03
CA HIS A 77 10.39 8.71 3.38
C HIS A 77 11.35 9.88 3.63
N LYS A 78 11.11 11.00 2.95
CA LYS A 78 11.94 12.20 3.08
C LYS A 78 11.56 13.05 4.29
N ARG A 79 10.27 13.10 4.63
CA ARG A 79 9.69 14.10 5.54
C ARG A 79 9.21 13.53 6.86
N PHE A 80 8.85 12.26 6.95
CA PHE A 80 8.36 11.68 8.19
C PHE A 80 9.38 11.91 9.33
N PRO A 81 8.94 12.36 10.53
CA PRO A 81 7.57 12.55 11.02
C PRO A 81 7.10 14.02 10.99
N HIS A 82 7.55 14.84 10.04
CA HIS A 82 7.11 16.24 9.97
C HIS A 82 5.62 16.36 9.59
N ASP A 83 4.95 17.38 10.13
CA ASP A 83 3.52 17.65 9.88
C ASP A 83 3.18 17.95 8.41
N ASP A 84 4.19 18.25 7.57
CA ASP A 84 4.02 18.47 6.13
C ASP A 84 4.04 17.17 5.30
N ASP A 85 4.16 16.02 5.96
CA ASP A 85 3.99 14.70 5.35
C ASP A 85 2.51 14.29 5.28
N LEU A 86 1.92 14.48 4.10
CA LEU A 86 0.52 14.15 3.84
C LEU A 86 0.20 12.65 4.00
N GLU A 87 1.12 11.77 3.62
CA GLU A 87 0.91 10.32 3.75
C GLU A 87 1.03 9.90 5.21
N GLY A 88 2.01 10.45 5.92
CA GLY A 88 2.24 10.26 7.35
C GLY A 88 1.19 10.88 8.28
N GLU A 89 0.29 11.74 7.79
CA GLU A 89 -0.70 12.50 8.59
C GLU A 89 -1.47 11.59 9.59
N ALA A 90 -1.80 10.36 9.18
CA ALA A 90 -2.55 9.41 10.01
C ALA A 90 -1.76 8.90 11.24
N ALA A 91 -0.43 8.95 11.22
CA ALA A 91 0.42 8.58 12.36
C ALA A 91 0.21 9.53 13.57
N HIS A 92 -0.15 10.78 13.31
CA HIS A 92 -0.34 11.83 14.33
C HIS A 92 -1.75 11.84 14.92
N MET A 93 -2.66 11.01 14.41
CA MET A 93 -4.08 11.03 14.78
C MET A 93 -4.44 9.89 15.74
N PRO A 94 -5.41 10.08 16.63
CA PRO A 94 -6.01 8.94 17.34
C PRO A 94 -6.76 8.04 16.36
N ILE A 95 -6.79 6.73 16.65
CA ILE A 95 -7.33 5.69 15.75
C ILE A 95 -8.76 5.96 15.23
N TRP A 96 -9.65 6.50 16.09
CA TRP A 96 -11.03 6.81 15.70
C TRP A 96 -11.09 7.86 14.58
N LYS A 97 -10.17 8.83 14.61
CA LYS A 97 -10.09 9.89 13.61
C LYS A 97 -9.56 9.33 12.29
N VAL A 98 -8.58 8.41 12.34
CA VAL A 98 -8.05 7.72 11.16
C VAL A 98 -9.16 6.96 10.43
N ILE A 99 -10.00 6.23 11.17
CA ILE A 99 -11.16 5.51 10.60
C ILE A 99 -12.14 6.50 9.95
N LEU A 100 -12.44 7.62 10.64
CA LEU A 100 -13.38 8.63 10.14
C LEU A 100 -12.89 9.32 8.86
N VAL A 101 -11.60 9.65 8.78
CA VAL A 101 -11.03 10.38 7.62
C VAL A 101 -10.51 9.46 6.52
N GLY A 102 -10.53 8.14 6.73
CA GLY A 102 -10.11 7.11 5.78
C GLY A 102 -10.62 7.31 4.34
N PRO A 103 -11.92 7.61 4.12
CA PRO A 103 -12.46 7.88 2.78
C PRO A 103 -11.82 9.07 2.04
N LEU A 104 -11.19 9.99 2.76
CA LEU A 104 -10.53 11.17 2.19
C LEU A 104 -9.05 10.94 1.86
N PHE A 105 -8.48 9.81 2.30
CA PHE A 105 -7.04 9.55 2.17
C PHE A 105 -6.58 9.50 0.72
N LEU A 106 -7.17 8.61 -0.10
CA LEU A 106 -6.78 8.49 -1.51
C LEU A 106 -7.04 9.76 -2.34
N PRO A 107 -8.20 10.46 -2.21
CA PRO A 107 -8.38 11.76 -2.86
C PRO A 107 -7.32 12.78 -2.50
N LYS A 108 -6.94 12.88 -1.22
CA LYS A 108 -5.86 13.78 -0.76
C LYS A 108 -4.52 13.43 -1.43
N LEU A 109 -4.14 12.14 -1.43
CA LEU A 109 -2.90 11.68 -2.05
C LEU A 109 -2.87 11.98 -3.56
N TRP A 110 -3.98 11.76 -4.26
CA TRP A 110 -4.09 12.05 -5.69
C TRP A 110 -3.96 13.56 -5.97
N LEU A 111 -4.64 14.41 -5.19
CA LEU A 111 -4.55 15.87 -5.33
C LEU A 111 -3.14 16.37 -5.09
N TYR A 112 -2.45 15.83 -4.08
CA TYR A 112 -1.04 16.12 -3.85
C TYR A 112 -0.17 15.68 -5.03
N GLY A 113 -0.36 14.45 -5.51
CA GLY A 113 0.34 13.95 -6.70
C GLY A 113 0.13 14.83 -7.92
N TRP A 114 -1.09 15.32 -8.14
CA TRP A 114 -1.44 16.24 -9.21
C TRP A 114 -0.71 17.59 -9.12
N GLN A 115 -0.63 18.15 -7.92
CA GLN A 115 0.10 19.39 -7.65
C GLN A 115 1.62 19.19 -7.80
N ALA A 116 2.16 18.09 -7.27
CA ALA A 116 3.56 17.72 -7.40
C ALA A 116 3.97 17.43 -8.86
N ALA A 117 3.00 17.07 -9.72
CA ALA A 117 3.20 16.83 -11.14
C ALA A 117 2.91 18.06 -12.02
N LYS A 118 2.80 19.28 -11.46
CA LYS A 118 2.36 20.48 -12.20
C LYS A 118 3.14 20.77 -13.49
N ASP A 119 4.47 20.59 -13.44
CA ASP A 119 5.38 20.84 -14.57
C ASP A 119 5.80 19.54 -15.28
N ARG A 120 5.07 18.43 -15.05
CA ARG A 120 5.38 17.09 -15.55
C ARG A 120 4.17 16.50 -16.30
N PRO A 121 3.94 16.91 -17.57
CA PRO A 121 2.75 16.50 -18.32
C PRO A 121 2.63 14.98 -18.48
N ASP A 122 3.76 14.27 -18.61
CA ASP A 122 3.75 12.80 -18.71
C ASP A 122 3.25 12.14 -17.43
N GLN A 123 3.61 12.66 -16.25
CA GLN A 123 3.06 12.15 -14.98
C GLN A 123 1.57 12.47 -14.83
N ARG A 124 1.13 13.65 -15.29
CA ARG A 124 -0.30 14.00 -15.27
C ARG A 124 -1.15 13.06 -16.13
N ARG A 125 -0.63 12.59 -17.27
CA ARG A 125 -1.31 11.60 -18.11
C ARG A 125 -1.58 10.31 -17.36
N TRP A 126 -0.58 9.82 -16.61
CA TRP A 126 -0.76 8.64 -15.75
C TRP A 126 -1.78 8.87 -14.64
N LEU A 127 -1.70 10.01 -13.93
CA LEU A 127 -2.65 10.35 -12.87
C LEU A 127 -4.09 10.42 -13.37
N ILE A 128 -4.32 10.97 -14.57
CA ILE A 128 -5.64 11.01 -15.22
C ILE A 128 -6.10 9.60 -15.56
N LEU A 129 -5.25 8.80 -16.21
CA LEU A 129 -5.59 7.41 -16.57
C LEU A 129 -5.98 6.60 -15.34
N GLU A 130 -5.18 6.67 -14.27
CA GLU A 130 -5.40 5.90 -13.05
C GLU A 130 -6.62 6.40 -12.25
N ALA A 131 -6.97 7.69 -12.34
CA ALA A 131 -8.20 8.22 -11.75
C ALA A 131 -9.47 7.61 -12.38
N LEU A 132 -9.37 7.05 -13.58
CA LEU A 132 -10.49 6.36 -14.24
C LEU A 132 -10.70 4.93 -13.71
N PHE A 133 -9.71 4.32 -13.05
CA PHE A 133 -9.81 2.93 -12.57
C PHE A 133 -11.04 2.66 -11.68
N PRO A 134 -11.30 3.42 -10.60
CA PRO A 134 -12.47 3.18 -9.76
C PRO A 134 -13.79 3.36 -10.53
N ILE A 135 -13.85 4.33 -11.45
CA ILE A 135 -15.03 4.61 -12.28
C ILE A 135 -15.28 3.44 -13.24
N VAL A 136 -14.25 3.04 -13.99
CA VAL A 136 -14.32 1.94 -14.96
C VAL A 136 -14.64 0.63 -14.26
N GLY A 137 -14.02 0.33 -13.11
CA GLY A 137 -14.30 -0.88 -12.34
C GLY A 137 -15.77 -0.99 -11.93
N VAL A 138 -16.34 0.08 -11.36
CA VAL A 138 -17.75 0.12 -10.93
C VAL A 138 -18.71 0.10 -12.13
N VAL A 139 -18.46 0.89 -13.17
CA VAL A 139 -19.33 0.94 -14.36
C VAL A 139 -19.33 -0.39 -15.09
N CYS A 140 -18.15 -0.98 -15.34
CA CYS A 140 -18.05 -2.31 -15.94
C CYS A 140 -18.71 -3.38 -15.05
N GLY A 141 -18.51 -3.30 -13.72
CA GLY A 141 -19.19 -4.19 -12.78
C GLY A 141 -20.71 -4.09 -12.86
N TRP A 142 -21.25 -2.88 -12.95
CA TRP A 142 -22.68 -2.63 -13.09
C TRP A 142 -23.23 -3.14 -14.42
N LEU A 143 -22.56 -2.85 -15.54
CA LEU A 143 -22.95 -3.31 -16.87
C LEU A 143 -22.93 -4.85 -17.00
N LEU A 144 -22.03 -5.52 -16.27
CA LEU A 144 -21.90 -6.97 -16.27
C LEU A 144 -22.83 -7.69 -15.28
N LEU A 145 -23.64 -6.97 -14.48
CA LEU A 145 -24.58 -7.58 -13.53
C LEU A 145 -25.47 -8.70 -14.10
N PRO A 146 -26.00 -8.61 -15.34
CA PRO A 146 -26.79 -9.70 -15.93
C PRO A 146 -26.01 -11.00 -16.15
N VAL A 147 -24.68 -10.93 -16.19
CA VAL A 147 -23.77 -12.08 -16.41
C VAL A 147 -23.12 -12.51 -15.09
N THR A 148 -22.66 -11.55 -14.29
CA THR A 148 -22.01 -11.79 -13.00
C THR A 148 -22.05 -10.57 -12.11
N SER A 149 -22.28 -10.76 -10.80
CA SER A 149 -22.13 -9.71 -9.79
C SER A 149 -20.71 -9.62 -9.22
N GLY A 150 -19.82 -10.55 -9.57
CA GLY A 150 -18.49 -10.68 -8.97
C GLY A 150 -17.59 -9.46 -9.19
N LEU A 151 -17.60 -8.86 -10.39
CA LEU A 151 -16.78 -7.67 -10.66
C LEU A 151 -17.27 -6.44 -9.89
N LEU A 152 -18.59 -6.24 -9.78
CA LEU A 152 -19.14 -5.14 -8.99
C LEU A 152 -18.86 -5.34 -7.50
N ALA A 153 -19.09 -6.56 -7.00
CA ALA A 153 -18.80 -6.90 -5.61
C ALA A 153 -17.32 -6.69 -5.28
N PHE A 154 -16.41 -7.14 -6.16
CA PHE A 154 -14.98 -6.90 -6.00
C PHE A 154 -14.66 -5.40 -5.98
N SER A 155 -15.13 -4.65 -6.97
CA SER A 155 -14.84 -3.21 -7.10
C SER A 155 -15.31 -2.43 -5.89
N VAL A 156 -16.55 -2.66 -5.44
CA VAL A 156 -17.10 -1.98 -4.24
C VAL A 156 -16.33 -2.40 -2.98
N THR A 157 -16.03 -3.68 -2.81
CA THR A 157 -15.31 -4.18 -1.63
C THR A 157 -13.90 -3.59 -1.56
N VAL A 158 -13.19 -3.53 -2.67
CA VAL A 158 -11.85 -2.93 -2.76
C VAL A 158 -11.92 -1.46 -2.37
N LEU A 159 -12.83 -0.67 -2.96
CA LEU A 159 -12.96 0.76 -2.65
C LEU A 159 -13.27 1.03 -1.18
N LEU A 160 -14.18 0.23 -0.58
CA LEU A 160 -14.50 0.34 0.85
C LEU A 160 -13.31 -0.08 1.73
N SER A 161 -12.55 -1.10 1.31
CA SER A 161 -11.38 -1.58 2.05
C SER A 161 -10.25 -0.55 2.05
N SER A 162 -10.09 0.20 0.96
CA SER A 162 -9.10 1.28 0.85
C SER A 162 -9.31 2.40 1.88
N PHE A 163 -10.51 2.54 2.47
CA PHE A 163 -10.74 3.49 3.56
C PHE A 163 -9.91 3.16 4.81
N PHE A 164 -9.55 1.89 4.98
CA PHE A 164 -8.73 1.43 6.10
C PHE A 164 -7.24 1.43 5.78
N TYR A 165 -6.82 1.82 4.57
CA TYR A 165 -5.41 1.94 4.21
C TYR A 165 -4.61 2.80 5.21
N PRO A 166 -4.98 4.06 5.53
CA PRO A 166 -4.21 4.87 6.46
C PRO A 166 -4.13 4.28 7.88
N LEU A 167 -5.10 3.44 8.26
CA LEU A 167 -5.04 2.73 9.53
C LEU A 167 -3.92 1.68 9.51
N PHE A 168 -3.94 0.81 8.51
CA PHE A 168 -3.02 -0.33 8.47
C PHE A 168 -1.63 0.05 7.99
N ALA A 169 -1.51 0.90 6.96
CA ALA A 169 -0.25 1.19 6.30
C ALA A 169 0.52 2.37 6.91
N VAL A 170 -0.14 3.23 7.71
CA VAL A 170 0.47 4.44 8.27
C VAL A 170 0.31 4.50 9.79
N HIS A 171 -0.92 4.54 10.30
CA HIS A 171 -1.17 4.75 11.73
C HIS A 171 -0.58 3.66 12.61
N LEU A 172 -0.84 2.39 12.26
CA LEU A 172 -0.30 1.27 13.06
C LEU A 172 1.23 1.17 12.96
N PRO A 173 1.86 1.25 11.76
CA PRO A 173 3.31 1.13 11.66
C PRO A 173 4.10 2.26 12.29
N HIS A 174 3.54 3.47 12.31
CA HIS A 174 4.15 4.64 12.91
C HIS A 174 3.59 4.95 14.29
N ARG A 175 2.85 4.02 14.91
CA ARG A 175 2.25 4.28 16.21
C ARG A 175 3.34 4.48 17.25
N HIS A 176 3.27 5.60 17.98
CA HIS A 176 4.27 5.98 18.99
C HIS A 176 5.68 6.17 18.40
N PHE A 177 5.77 6.74 17.20
CA PHE A 177 7.06 7.12 16.62
C PHE A 177 7.83 8.07 17.55
N GLU A 178 9.15 7.88 17.63
CA GLU A 178 10.07 8.73 18.41
C GLU A 178 11.31 9.09 17.58
N GLU A 179 12.04 10.12 18.02
CA GLU A 179 13.44 10.32 17.61
C GLU A 179 14.36 9.40 18.44
N PRO A 180 15.41 8.79 17.86
CA PRO A 180 15.92 8.94 16.48
C PRO A 180 15.18 8.06 15.45
N ARG A 181 15.47 8.24 14.14
CA ARG A 181 14.90 7.48 12.99
C ARG A 181 14.64 5.98 13.20
N VAL A 182 15.49 5.28 13.95
CA VAL A 182 15.32 3.84 14.25
C VAL A 182 14.07 3.53 15.11
N LYS A 183 13.42 4.54 15.69
CA LYS A 183 12.19 4.43 16.48
C LYS A 183 10.98 5.07 15.81
N GLN A 184 11.10 5.41 14.52
CA GLN A 184 10.02 6.08 13.80
C GLN A 184 8.95 5.13 13.25
N ALA A 185 9.24 3.83 13.21
CA ALA A 185 8.31 2.81 12.77
C ALA A 185 8.53 1.50 13.53
N TRP A 186 7.50 0.66 13.57
CA TRP A 186 7.58 -0.67 14.15
C TRP A 186 8.31 -1.66 13.24
N THR A 187 8.66 -2.81 13.81
CA THR A 187 9.11 -3.98 13.06
C THR A 187 8.60 -5.24 13.71
N CYS A 188 8.27 -6.25 12.92
CA CYS A 188 7.69 -7.51 13.38
C CYS A 188 8.65 -8.69 13.21
N ARG A 189 8.53 -9.69 14.09
CA ARG A 189 9.27 -10.97 14.04
C ARG A 189 8.27 -12.12 14.14
N GLY A 190 8.41 -13.13 13.29
CA GLY A 190 7.46 -14.24 13.23
C GLY A 190 7.62 -15.10 11.99
N ARG A 191 6.91 -16.24 11.94
CA ARG A 191 7.08 -17.19 10.83
C ARG A 191 6.19 -16.86 9.64
N TRP A 192 4.95 -16.47 9.89
CA TRP A 192 3.95 -16.39 8.81
C TRP A 192 3.57 -14.96 8.51
N ILE A 193 3.15 -14.20 9.53
CA ILE A 193 2.60 -12.85 9.34
C ILE A 193 3.62 -11.91 8.67
N PRO A 194 4.88 -11.80 9.12
CA PRO A 194 5.81 -10.86 8.50
C PRO A 194 6.19 -11.22 7.06
N ARG A 195 6.17 -12.52 6.72
CA ARG A 195 6.46 -12.99 5.36
C ARG A 195 5.31 -12.73 4.38
N ILE A 196 4.08 -12.66 4.87
CA ILE A 196 2.90 -12.35 4.04
C ILE A 196 2.79 -10.84 3.81
N PHE A 197 3.10 -10.03 4.83
CA PHE A 197 2.91 -8.57 4.83
C PHE A 197 4.24 -7.81 4.77
N LEU A 198 5.19 -8.26 3.94
CA LEU A 198 6.61 -7.86 3.92
C LEU A 198 6.90 -6.39 4.31
N PRO A 199 6.77 -5.36 3.44
CA PRO A 199 7.13 -3.99 3.80
C PRO A 199 6.24 -3.38 4.89
N LEU A 200 5.08 -3.99 5.15
CA LEU A 200 4.20 -3.54 6.23
C LEU A 200 4.66 -4.06 7.61
N ALA A 201 5.20 -5.27 7.64
CA ALA A 201 5.68 -5.93 8.85
C ALA A 201 7.14 -5.57 9.16
N TYR A 202 7.97 -5.40 8.13
CA TYR A 202 9.35 -4.91 8.22
C TYR A 202 9.42 -3.42 7.90
N HIS A 203 8.45 -2.64 8.40
CA HIS A 203 8.26 -1.24 8.04
C HIS A 203 9.47 -0.39 8.41
N LEU A 204 10.04 -0.60 9.59
CA LEU A 204 11.27 0.05 10.00
C LEU A 204 12.43 -0.27 9.05
N GLU A 205 12.66 -1.54 8.73
CA GLU A 205 13.73 -1.94 7.80
C GLU A 205 13.55 -1.30 6.42
N HIS A 206 12.31 -1.21 5.95
CA HIS A 206 11.94 -0.53 4.72
C HIS A 206 12.27 0.97 4.76
N HIS A 207 11.97 1.67 5.86
CA HIS A 207 12.32 3.08 6.04
C HIS A 207 13.82 3.32 6.13
N LEU A 208 14.56 2.41 6.79
CA LEU A 208 16.01 2.52 6.92
C LEU A 208 16.74 2.19 5.61
N TYR A 209 16.24 1.22 4.83
CA TYR A 209 16.86 0.73 3.60
C TYR A 209 15.85 0.52 2.47
N PRO A 210 15.21 1.59 1.96
CA PRO A 210 14.11 1.49 0.98
C PRO A 210 14.53 0.88 -0.37
N LEU A 211 15.82 0.85 -0.67
CA LEU A 211 16.37 0.25 -1.88
C LEU A 211 16.52 -1.28 -1.79
N VAL A 212 16.30 -1.88 -0.62
CA VAL A 212 16.33 -3.34 -0.46
C VAL A 212 14.98 -3.89 -0.89
N PRO A 213 14.93 -4.80 -1.90
CA PRO A 213 13.68 -5.42 -2.32
C PRO A 213 12.97 -6.12 -1.16
N SER A 214 11.64 -6.08 -1.16
CA SER A 214 10.78 -6.57 -0.09
C SER A 214 11.06 -8.03 0.26
N HIS A 215 11.36 -8.87 -0.74
CA HIS A 215 11.68 -10.29 -0.54
C HIS A 215 12.98 -10.52 0.25
N ASN A 216 13.86 -9.52 0.35
CA ASN A 216 15.08 -9.54 1.15
C ASN A 216 14.94 -8.86 2.52
N LEU A 217 13.79 -8.23 2.82
CA LEU A 217 13.56 -7.60 4.13
C LEU A 217 13.69 -8.57 5.32
N PRO A 218 13.25 -9.84 5.26
CA PRO A 218 13.49 -10.78 6.36
C PRO A 218 14.98 -10.96 6.67
N LYS A 219 15.80 -11.08 5.62
CA LYS A 219 17.26 -11.23 5.74
C LYS A 219 17.92 -9.94 6.23
N LEU A 220 17.39 -8.79 5.83
CA LEU A 220 17.85 -7.49 6.33
C LEU A 220 17.52 -7.35 7.82
N ALA A 221 16.30 -7.71 8.23
CA ALA A 221 15.85 -7.68 9.61
C ALA A 221 16.74 -8.54 10.52
N GLU A 222 17.08 -9.76 10.10
CA GLU A 222 18.03 -10.64 10.81
C GLU A 222 19.41 -9.99 10.99
N ARG A 223 19.90 -9.27 9.96
CA ARG A 223 21.21 -8.60 10.00
C ARG A 223 21.22 -7.35 10.87
N LEU A 224 20.10 -6.62 10.91
CA LEU A 224 19.96 -5.40 11.69
C LEU A 224 19.59 -5.66 13.14
N GLU A 225 19.07 -6.85 13.48
CA GLU A 225 18.55 -7.18 14.80
C GLU A 225 19.51 -6.83 15.96
N PRO A 226 20.81 -7.20 15.94
CA PRO A 226 21.71 -6.83 17.03
C PRO A 226 21.85 -5.31 17.20
N THR A 227 21.86 -4.57 16.09
CA THR A 227 21.99 -3.10 16.09
C THR A 227 20.70 -2.43 16.55
N LEU A 228 19.54 -2.92 16.12
CA LEU A 228 18.24 -2.38 16.50
C LEU A 228 17.98 -2.61 18.00
N LEU A 229 18.29 -3.80 18.52
CA LEU A 229 18.17 -4.10 19.95
C LEU A 229 19.12 -3.23 20.78
N ALA A 230 20.37 -3.04 20.35
CA ALA A 230 21.32 -2.15 21.00
C ALA A 230 20.85 -0.67 21.00
N ALA A 231 20.06 -0.26 20.01
CA ALA A 231 19.44 1.06 19.93
C ALA A 231 18.10 1.17 20.70
N GLY A 232 17.69 0.11 21.41
CA GLY A 232 16.46 0.07 22.21
C GLY A 232 15.18 -0.04 21.39
N VAL A 233 15.25 -0.62 20.18
CA VAL A 233 14.07 -0.97 19.40
C VAL A 233 13.55 -2.33 19.88
N GLU A 234 12.25 -2.41 20.17
CA GLU A 234 11.58 -3.64 20.60
C GLU A 234 10.72 -4.20 19.45
N PRO A 235 11.14 -5.31 18.80
CA PRO A 235 10.35 -5.92 17.74
C PRO A 235 9.05 -6.54 18.27
N ILE A 236 7.98 -6.42 17.49
CA ILE A 236 6.69 -7.04 17.78
C ILE A 236 6.74 -8.51 17.37
N HIS A 237 6.59 -9.41 18.34
CA HIS A 237 6.55 -10.84 18.08
C HIS A 237 5.13 -11.31 17.71
N VAL A 238 5.04 -11.99 16.57
CA VAL A 238 3.81 -12.56 16.02
C VAL A 238 4.04 -14.03 15.61
N PRO A 239 2.98 -14.85 15.49
CA PRO A 239 3.08 -16.23 15.03
C PRO A 239 3.79 -16.43 13.67
#